data_AF-A0A176RUU6-F1
#
_entry.id   AF-A0A176RUU6-F1
#
_cell.length_a   1.000
_cell.length_b   1.000
_cell.length_c   1.000
_cell.angle_alpha   90.00
_cell.angle_beta   90.00
_cell.angle_gamma   90.00
#
_symmetry.space_group_name_H-M   'P 1'
#
loop_
_entity.id
_entity.type
_entity.pdbx_description
1 polymer ?
#
loop_
_entity_poly.entity_id
_entity_poly.type
_entity_poly.pdbx_seq_one_letter_code
_entity_poly.pdbx_strand_id
1 'polypeptide(L)'
;MQFLANVFNSLETQINRLLNRQRWSDAYDLLDQYSRWPEEFHDIQKRGKIRALRQKVQVAEDRYLYITFLQARDLERADNYLRSAPLQTMRSQVESYKNHLIQIQNPLKLKLILAMIEWGALSDDNNIITVFMDGKKIIEQEGIEAVENSSTGEIGRYELTDRLNTHVTLKVKIVEKNWLSSYDDNGQGSIVVRVADLDALTLNLRPPKNEFTNKAVFRLEGIPTSPHLPDWGE
;
A
#
# COMPACT_ATOMS: atom_id res chain seq x y z
N MET A 1 -47.44 32.37 -6.03
CA MET A 1 -46.48 31.65 -5.15
C MET A 1 -46.22 30.20 -5.59
N GLN A 2 -47.24 29.42 -5.99
CA GLN A 2 -47.09 28.00 -6.36
C GLN A 2 -46.22 27.77 -7.61
N PHE A 3 -46.32 28.62 -8.64
CA PHE A 3 -45.48 28.54 -9.84
C PHE A 3 -43.98 28.62 -9.55
N LEU A 4 -43.56 29.61 -8.74
CA LEU A 4 -42.14 29.80 -8.39
C LEU A 4 -41.58 28.63 -7.58
N ALA A 5 -42.38 28.06 -6.66
CA ALA A 5 -42.00 26.87 -5.91
C ALA A 5 -41.81 25.66 -6.85
N ASN A 6 -42.70 25.49 -7.84
CA ASN A 6 -42.61 24.43 -8.83
C ASN A 6 -41.33 24.53 -9.70
N VAL A 7 -40.89 25.75 -10.04
CA VAL A 7 -39.64 25.96 -10.79
C VAL A 7 -38.42 25.50 -10.01
N PHE A 8 -38.30 25.87 -8.73
CA PHE A 8 -37.17 25.43 -7.89
C PHE A 8 -37.20 23.92 -7.61
N ASN A 9 -38.38 23.35 -7.39
CA ASN A 9 -38.50 21.89 -7.22
C ASN A 9 -38.07 21.15 -8.49
N SER A 10 -38.41 21.69 -9.67
CA SER A 10 -37.96 21.14 -10.95
C SER A 10 -36.45 21.26 -11.12
N LEU A 11 -35.86 22.43 -10.81
CA LEU A 11 -34.41 22.63 -10.86
C LEU A 11 -33.68 21.63 -9.92
N GLU A 12 -34.12 21.52 -8.67
CA GLU A 12 -33.53 20.58 -7.71
C GLU A 12 -33.62 19.13 -8.20
N THR A 13 -34.77 18.74 -8.77
CA THR A 13 -34.95 17.40 -9.36
C THR A 13 -33.98 17.15 -10.52
N GLN A 14 -33.79 18.14 -11.40
CA GLN A 14 -32.85 18.06 -12.50
C GLN A 14 -31.40 17.95 -12.01
N ILE A 15 -31.01 18.75 -11.01
CA ILE A 15 -29.68 18.67 -10.39
C ILE A 15 -29.47 17.28 -9.78
N ASN A 16 -30.41 16.78 -8.97
CA ASN A 16 -30.30 15.44 -8.39
C ASN A 16 -30.14 14.34 -9.45
N ARG A 17 -30.85 14.45 -10.58
CA ARG A 17 -30.71 13.52 -11.71
C ARG A 17 -29.33 13.61 -12.37
N LEU A 18 -28.77 14.81 -12.51
CA LEU A 18 -27.42 15.01 -13.06
C LEU A 18 -26.35 14.48 -12.10
N LEU A 19 -26.49 14.70 -10.80
CA LEU A 19 -25.59 14.16 -9.77
C LEU A 19 -25.57 12.63 -9.77
N ASN A 20 -26.74 11.99 -9.81
CA ASN A 20 -26.85 10.53 -9.87
C ASN A 20 -26.21 9.93 -11.14
N ARG A 21 -26.08 10.73 -12.21
CA ARG A 21 -25.44 10.36 -13.48
C ARG A 21 -24.01 10.88 -13.60
N GLN A 22 -23.48 11.51 -12.54
CA GLN A 22 -22.13 12.07 -12.50
C GLN A 22 -21.88 13.12 -13.60
N ARG A 23 -22.93 13.83 -14.02
CA ARG A 23 -22.88 14.90 -15.04
C ARG A 23 -22.61 16.25 -14.38
N TRP A 24 -21.41 16.43 -13.83
CA TRP A 24 -21.04 17.60 -13.01
C TRP A 24 -21.06 18.90 -13.80
N SER A 25 -20.44 18.92 -14.99
CA SER A 25 -20.42 20.10 -15.87
C SER A 25 -21.83 20.57 -16.19
N ASP A 26 -22.72 19.66 -16.60
CA ASP A 26 -24.10 20.02 -16.93
C ASP A 26 -24.86 20.55 -15.71
N ALA A 27 -24.55 20.07 -14.51
CA ALA A 27 -25.16 20.57 -13.28
C ALA A 27 -24.70 21.99 -12.96
N TYR A 28 -23.40 22.30 -13.14
CA TYR A 28 -22.90 23.66 -13.03
C TYR A 28 -23.48 24.58 -14.09
N ASP A 29 -23.49 24.16 -15.35
CA ASP A 29 -24.05 24.92 -16.47
C ASP A 29 -25.52 25.30 -16.22
N LEU A 30 -26.31 24.35 -15.71
CA LEU A 30 -27.71 24.59 -15.36
C LEU A 30 -27.86 25.61 -14.22
N LEU A 31 -26.97 25.58 -13.23
CA LEU A 31 -26.96 26.55 -12.12
C LEU A 31 -26.39 27.91 -12.54
N ASP A 32 -25.45 27.99 -13.48
CA ASP A 32 -24.88 29.23 -14.00
C ASP A 32 -25.87 30.01 -14.87
N GLN A 33 -26.77 29.30 -15.56
CA GLN A 33 -27.87 29.90 -16.32
C GLN A 33 -28.86 30.68 -15.44
N TYR A 34 -28.86 30.48 -14.12
CA TYR A 34 -29.69 31.24 -13.18
C TYR A 34 -29.51 32.76 -13.31
N SER A 35 -28.30 33.23 -13.65
CA SER A 35 -28.04 34.67 -13.89
C SER A 35 -28.87 35.28 -15.02
N ARG A 36 -29.44 34.45 -15.90
CA ARG A 36 -30.27 34.83 -17.05
C ARG A 36 -31.76 34.70 -16.78
N TRP A 37 -32.15 34.35 -15.56
CA TRP A 37 -33.55 34.18 -15.20
C TRP A 37 -34.23 35.56 -15.03
N PRO A 38 -35.58 35.62 -15.12
CA PRO A 38 -36.33 36.84 -14.88
C PRO A 38 -36.05 37.44 -13.49
N GLU A 39 -36.16 38.77 -13.34
CA GLU A 39 -35.82 39.49 -12.10
C GLU A 39 -36.58 39.00 -10.86
N GLU A 40 -37.81 38.50 -11.03
CA GLU A 40 -38.57 37.93 -9.92
C GLU A 40 -37.89 36.71 -9.27
N PHE A 41 -36.87 36.13 -9.90
CA PHE A 41 -36.05 35.05 -9.37
C PHE A 41 -34.80 35.52 -8.62
N HIS A 42 -34.46 36.81 -8.62
CA HIS A 42 -33.17 37.33 -8.14
C HIS A 42 -33.16 37.84 -6.68
N ASP A 43 -34.19 37.56 -5.88
CA ASP A 43 -34.16 37.90 -4.46
C ASP A 43 -33.12 37.08 -3.67
N ILE A 44 -32.80 37.57 -2.47
CA ILE A 44 -31.75 37.00 -1.61
C ILE A 44 -32.04 35.55 -1.23
N GLN A 45 -33.30 35.20 -0.92
CA GLN A 45 -33.67 33.85 -0.51
C GLN A 45 -33.48 32.87 -1.67
N LYS A 46 -33.88 33.26 -2.88
CA LYS A 46 -33.72 32.45 -4.10
C LYS A 46 -32.25 32.27 -4.49
N ARG A 47 -31.43 33.32 -4.39
CA ARG A 47 -29.97 33.22 -4.53
C ARG A 47 -29.36 32.25 -3.52
N GLY A 48 -29.86 32.25 -2.29
CA GLY A 48 -29.49 31.27 -1.27
C GLY A 48 -29.77 29.83 -1.70
N LYS A 49 -30.92 29.56 -2.31
CA LYS A 49 -31.26 28.22 -2.83
C LYS A 49 -30.31 27.76 -3.94
N ILE A 50 -29.96 28.64 -4.87
CA ILE A 50 -29.00 28.32 -5.95
C ILE A 50 -27.61 28.03 -5.39
N ARG A 51 -27.15 28.82 -4.41
CA ARG A 51 -25.88 28.56 -3.71
C ARG A 51 -25.89 27.21 -3.00
N ALA A 52 -26.97 26.87 -2.30
CA ALA A 52 -27.11 25.57 -1.65
C ALA A 52 -27.07 24.41 -2.65
N LEU A 53 -27.75 24.54 -3.80
CA LEU A 53 -27.68 23.55 -4.88
C LEU A 53 -26.25 23.44 -5.44
N ARG A 54 -25.55 24.56 -5.68
CA ARG A 54 -24.15 24.54 -6.13
C ARG A 54 -23.25 23.82 -5.12
N GLN A 55 -23.39 24.14 -3.84
CA GLN A 55 -22.64 23.48 -2.78
C GLN A 55 -22.91 21.96 -2.77
N LYS A 56 -24.17 21.54 -3.01
CA LYS A 56 -24.52 20.12 -3.14
C LYS A 56 -23.81 19.45 -4.32
N VAL A 57 -23.70 20.13 -5.47
CA VAL A 57 -22.93 19.63 -6.62
C VAL A 57 -21.45 19.48 -6.24
N GLN A 58 -20.87 20.53 -5.63
CA GLN A 58 -19.46 20.54 -5.24
C GLN A 58 -19.13 19.42 -4.25
N VAL A 59 -19.94 19.24 -3.20
CA VAL A 59 -19.75 18.15 -2.21
C VAL A 59 -19.85 16.78 -2.88
N ALA A 60 -20.82 16.59 -3.78
CA ALA A 60 -21.01 15.31 -4.46
C ALA A 60 -19.83 14.97 -5.39
N GLU A 61 -19.36 15.95 -6.16
CA GLU A 61 -18.21 15.79 -7.05
C GLU A 61 -16.91 15.55 -6.27
N ASP A 62 -16.67 16.31 -5.20
CA ASP A 62 -15.48 16.14 -4.36
C ASP A 62 -15.44 14.74 -3.73
N ARG A 63 -16.57 14.31 -3.16
CA ARG A 63 -16.71 12.97 -2.60
C ARG A 63 -16.49 11.88 -3.65
N TYR A 64 -17.04 12.06 -4.85
CA TYR A 64 -16.87 11.10 -5.94
C TYR A 64 -15.40 10.96 -6.34
N LEU A 65 -14.69 12.07 -6.52
CA LEU A 65 -13.27 12.07 -6.88
C LEU A 65 -12.42 11.44 -5.77
N TYR A 66 -12.72 11.72 -4.51
CA TYR A 66 -12.05 11.10 -3.37
C TYR A 66 -12.28 9.59 -3.32
N ILE A 67 -13.53 9.13 -3.46
CA ILE A 67 -13.85 7.68 -3.46
C ILE A 67 -13.15 6.97 -4.62
N THR A 68 -13.11 7.61 -5.80
CA THR A 68 -12.40 7.05 -6.97
C THR A 68 -10.91 6.87 -6.67
N PHE A 69 -10.29 7.85 -6.00
CA PHE A 69 -8.92 7.72 -5.51
C PHE A 69 -8.79 6.62 -4.44
N LEU A 70 -9.69 6.58 -3.44
CA LEU A 70 -9.64 5.60 -2.34
C LEU A 70 -9.73 4.14 -2.83
N GLN A 71 -10.48 3.90 -3.90
CA GLN A 71 -10.66 2.57 -4.50
C GLN A 71 -9.41 2.10 -5.28
N ALA A 72 -8.72 3.01 -5.97
CA ALA A 72 -7.61 2.64 -6.85
C ALA A 72 -6.24 2.84 -6.22
N ARG A 73 -6.10 3.87 -5.37
CA ARG A 73 -4.88 4.22 -4.63
C ARG A 73 -3.64 4.41 -5.50
N ASP A 74 -3.81 5.11 -6.62
CA ASP A 74 -2.74 5.41 -7.57
C ASP A 74 -2.48 6.91 -7.70
N LEU A 75 -1.34 7.23 -8.33
CA LEU A 75 -0.89 8.62 -8.54
C LEU A 75 -1.83 9.40 -9.46
N GLU A 76 -2.37 8.76 -10.50
CA GLU A 76 -3.24 9.42 -11.49
C GLU A 76 -4.51 9.97 -10.84
N ARG A 77 -5.17 9.16 -10.02
CA ARG A 77 -6.40 9.55 -9.32
C ARG A 77 -6.12 10.47 -8.15
N ALA A 78 -4.98 10.33 -7.46
CA ALA A 78 -4.53 11.31 -6.47
C ALA A 78 -4.36 12.70 -7.13
N ASP A 79 -3.67 12.76 -8.26
CA ASP A 79 -3.48 13.99 -9.02
C ASP A 79 -4.80 14.57 -9.54
N ASN A 80 -5.70 13.72 -10.03
CA ASN A 80 -7.01 14.17 -10.47
C ASN A 80 -7.83 14.77 -9.33
N TYR A 81 -7.82 14.17 -8.14
CA TYR A 81 -8.47 14.74 -6.96
C TYR A 81 -7.86 16.09 -6.59
N LEU A 82 -6.53 16.15 -6.40
CA LEU A 82 -5.82 17.36 -5.96
C LEU A 82 -5.90 18.52 -6.95
N ARG A 83 -6.15 18.24 -8.23
CA ARG A 83 -6.32 19.26 -9.26
C ARG A 83 -7.78 19.67 -9.47
N SER A 84 -8.70 18.69 -9.50
CA SER A 84 -10.04 18.88 -10.05
C SER A 84 -11.14 18.94 -8.98
N ALA A 85 -10.88 18.47 -7.77
CA ALA A 85 -11.91 18.41 -6.73
C ALA A 85 -12.28 19.83 -6.25
N PRO A 86 -13.58 20.21 -6.25
CA PRO A 86 -13.99 21.60 -6.09
C PRO A 86 -13.83 22.13 -4.66
N LEU A 87 -13.85 21.27 -3.64
CA LEU A 87 -13.74 21.64 -2.22
C LEU A 87 -12.42 21.17 -1.59
N GLN A 88 -11.82 20.13 -2.15
CA GLN A 88 -10.62 19.45 -1.66
C GLN A 88 -10.70 19.10 -0.17
N THR A 89 -11.86 18.61 0.29
CA THR A 89 -12.11 18.34 1.72
C THR A 89 -11.08 17.37 2.32
N MET A 90 -10.56 16.44 1.52
CA MET A 90 -9.57 15.42 1.89
C MET A 90 -8.16 15.73 1.38
N ARG A 91 -7.86 16.99 1.08
CA ARG A 91 -6.60 17.40 0.44
C ARG A 91 -5.37 16.86 1.16
N SER A 92 -5.27 17.06 2.48
CA SER A 92 -4.07 16.69 3.25
C SER A 92 -3.85 15.19 3.29
N GLN A 93 -4.92 14.40 3.39
CA GLN A 93 -4.87 12.94 3.36
C GLN A 93 -4.42 12.44 1.99
N VAL A 94 -4.97 13.01 0.90
CA VAL A 94 -4.58 12.63 -0.46
C VAL A 94 -3.15 13.07 -0.79
N GLU A 95 -2.72 14.27 -0.38
CA GLU A 95 -1.31 14.71 -0.53
C GLU A 95 -0.35 13.80 0.23
N SER A 96 -0.67 13.46 1.49
CA SER A 96 0.14 12.54 2.31
C SER A 96 0.27 11.17 1.65
N TYR A 97 -0.86 10.60 1.19
CA TYR A 97 -0.86 9.29 0.53
C TYR A 97 -0.16 9.32 -0.82
N LYS A 98 -0.33 10.38 -1.62
CA LYS A 98 0.40 10.56 -2.87
C LYS A 98 1.91 10.59 -2.63
N ASN A 99 2.37 11.31 -1.61
CA ASN A 99 3.79 11.34 -1.25
C ASN A 99 4.29 9.95 -0.84
N HIS A 100 3.49 9.18 -0.10
CA HIS A 100 3.79 7.79 0.21
C HIS A 100 3.92 6.93 -1.06
N LEU A 101 2.98 7.04 -2.01
CA LEU A 101 3.05 6.33 -3.30
C LEU A 101 4.32 6.67 -4.08
N ILE A 102 4.73 7.94 -4.11
CA ILE A 102 5.99 8.36 -4.73
C ILE A 102 7.18 7.76 -3.97
N GLN A 103 7.15 7.79 -2.64
CA GLN A 103 8.23 7.27 -1.81
C GLN A 103 8.48 5.77 -2.07
N ILE A 104 7.42 4.95 -2.12
CA ILE A 104 7.54 3.50 -2.33
C ILE A 104 7.91 3.10 -3.77
N GLN A 105 7.79 4.01 -4.75
CA GLN A 105 8.28 3.80 -6.12
C GLN A 105 9.79 4.04 -6.27
N ASN A 106 10.40 4.75 -5.32
CA ASN A 106 11.83 5.04 -5.31
C ASN A 106 12.61 3.98 -4.54
N PRO A 107 13.94 3.88 -4.76
CA PRO A 107 14.79 3.03 -3.91
C PRO A 107 14.68 3.44 -2.44
N LEU A 108 14.40 2.48 -1.58
CA LEU A 108 14.28 2.64 -0.13
C LEU A 108 15.50 2.09 0.56
N LYS A 109 15.91 2.72 1.67
CA LYS A 109 16.87 2.13 2.60
C LYS A 109 16.14 1.12 3.46
N LEU A 110 16.50 -0.15 3.33
CA LEU A 110 15.82 -1.27 3.93
C LEU A 110 16.81 -2.08 4.76
N LYS A 111 16.28 -2.83 5.73
CA LYS A 111 17.06 -3.78 6.51
C LYS A 111 16.41 -5.14 6.45
N LEU A 112 17.05 -6.08 5.75
CA LEU A 112 16.63 -7.48 5.74
C LEU A 112 17.11 -8.14 7.03
N ILE A 113 16.21 -8.84 7.72
CA ILE A 113 16.50 -9.55 8.97
C ILE A 113 16.20 -11.02 8.76
N LEU A 114 17.17 -11.89 9.02
CA LEU A 114 16.91 -13.32 9.23
C LEU A 114 16.41 -13.48 10.67
N ALA A 115 15.09 -13.49 10.81
CA ALA A 115 14.42 -13.40 12.10
C ALA A 115 14.52 -14.68 12.92
N MET A 116 14.53 -15.84 12.26
CA MET A 116 14.75 -17.15 12.89
C MET A 116 14.99 -18.24 11.84
N ILE A 117 15.63 -19.33 12.26
CA ILE A 117 15.45 -20.65 11.65
C ILE A 117 14.46 -21.46 12.50
N GLU A 118 13.47 -22.07 11.85
CA GLU A 118 12.66 -23.14 12.42
C GLU A 118 13.32 -24.48 12.04
N TRP A 119 13.73 -25.24 13.04
CA TRP A 119 14.31 -26.56 12.87
C TRP A 119 13.22 -27.61 12.73
N GLY A 120 13.37 -28.49 11.75
CA GLY A 120 12.55 -29.70 11.63
C GLY A 120 13.05 -30.81 12.55
N ALA A 121 12.99 -32.05 12.07
CA ALA A 121 13.55 -33.22 12.74
C ALA A 121 15.09 -33.29 12.59
N LEU A 122 15.80 -32.25 13.02
CA LEU A 122 17.27 -32.14 13.03
C LEU A 122 17.75 -31.78 14.45
N SER A 123 18.80 -32.46 14.90
CA SER A 123 19.55 -32.12 16.12
C SER A 123 21.04 -32.08 15.79
N ASP A 124 21.70 -30.96 16.03
CA ASP A 124 23.11 -30.74 15.67
C ASP A 124 23.70 -29.53 16.45
N ASP A 125 24.94 -29.64 16.92
CA ASP A 125 25.52 -28.73 17.91
C ASP A 125 26.39 -27.61 17.30
N ASN A 126 26.57 -27.53 15.97
CA ASN A 126 27.46 -26.52 15.39
C ASN A 126 27.17 -26.14 13.93
N ASN A 127 26.05 -25.46 13.69
CA ASN A 127 25.68 -25.01 12.36
C ASN A 127 26.26 -23.64 12.01
N ILE A 128 26.64 -23.50 10.74
CA ILE A 128 26.89 -22.22 10.07
C ILE A 128 25.70 -21.92 9.15
N ILE A 129 25.03 -20.81 9.40
CA ILE A 129 23.92 -20.32 8.59
C ILE A 129 24.43 -19.17 7.74
N THR A 130 24.33 -19.31 6.42
CA THR A 130 24.75 -18.28 5.47
C THR A 130 23.60 -17.88 4.56
N VAL A 131 23.34 -16.57 4.46
CA VAL A 131 22.38 -15.99 3.53
C VAL A 131 23.12 -15.28 2.40
N PHE A 132 22.67 -15.53 1.18
CA PHE A 132 23.13 -14.87 -0.02
C PHE A 132 21.98 -14.12 -0.69
N MET A 133 22.26 -12.93 -1.19
CA MET A 133 21.37 -12.14 -2.04
C MET A 133 22.10 -11.82 -3.33
N ASP A 134 21.51 -12.20 -4.47
CA ASP A 134 22.10 -12.07 -5.81
C ASP A 134 23.54 -12.60 -5.88
N GLY A 135 23.75 -13.75 -5.24
CA GLY A 135 25.05 -14.44 -5.19
C GLY A 135 26.06 -13.85 -4.21
N LYS A 136 25.78 -12.71 -3.56
CA LYS A 136 26.65 -12.11 -2.55
C LYS A 136 26.27 -12.58 -1.16
N LYS A 137 27.25 -12.97 -0.34
CA LYS A 137 27.03 -13.29 1.08
C LYS A 137 26.64 -12.01 1.82
N ILE A 138 25.51 -12.03 2.52
CA ILE A 138 24.96 -10.87 3.21
C ILE A 138 24.78 -11.07 4.73
N ILE A 139 24.58 -12.32 5.18
CA ILE A 139 24.49 -12.69 6.60
C ILE A 139 25.25 -14.01 6.77
N GLU A 140 26.02 -14.12 7.85
CA GLU A 140 26.68 -15.36 8.26
C GLU A 140 26.73 -15.40 9.79
N GLN A 141 26.30 -16.52 10.38
CA GLN A 141 26.48 -16.79 11.79
C GLN A 141 26.89 -18.25 11.98
N GLU A 142 27.87 -18.46 12.84
CA GLU A 142 28.38 -19.78 13.22
C GLU A 142 27.96 -20.15 14.63
N GLY A 143 28.11 -21.44 14.98
CA GLY A 143 27.86 -21.93 16.34
C GLY A 143 26.39 -21.96 16.71
N ILE A 144 25.51 -22.19 15.73
CA ILE A 144 24.08 -22.30 15.97
C ILE A 144 23.71 -23.76 16.26
N GLU A 145 23.15 -23.99 17.44
CA GLU A 145 22.58 -25.27 17.83
C GLU A 145 21.22 -25.47 17.15
N ALA A 146 21.06 -26.61 16.49
CA ALA A 146 19.79 -27.11 16.00
C ALA A 146 19.18 -27.98 17.09
N VAL A 147 18.10 -27.51 17.69
CA VAL A 147 17.27 -28.29 18.61
C VAL A 147 16.02 -28.74 17.86
N GLU A 148 15.72 -30.03 17.90
CA GLU A 148 14.64 -30.62 17.12
C GLU A 148 13.29 -29.92 17.36
N ASN A 149 12.56 -29.60 16.28
CA ASN A 149 11.24 -28.96 16.31
C ASN A 149 11.19 -27.64 17.10
N SER A 150 12.31 -26.90 17.12
CA SER A 150 12.43 -25.60 17.80
C SER A 150 12.70 -24.45 16.83
N SER A 151 12.86 -23.24 17.37
CA SER A 151 13.24 -22.07 16.60
C SER A 151 14.39 -21.31 17.26
N THR A 152 15.27 -20.73 16.45
CA THR A 152 16.30 -19.81 16.93
C THR A 152 15.71 -18.43 17.25
N GLY A 153 16.52 -17.57 17.87
CA GLY A 153 16.31 -16.12 17.81
C GLY A 153 16.75 -15.53 16.47
N GLU A 154 16.84 -14.21 16.44
CA GLU A 154 17.38 -13.47 15.29
C GLU A 154 18.84 -13.85 15.03
N ILE A 155 19.16 -14.11 13.77
CA ILE A 155 20.49 -14.57 13.34
C ILE A 155 21.33 -13.44 12.77
N GLY A 156 20.72 -12.51 12.04
CA GLY A 156 21.46 -11.38 11.51
C GLY A 156 20.65 -10.44 10.65
N ARG A 157 21.31 -9.34 10.28
CA ARG A 157 20.71 -8.21 9.57
C ARG A 157 21.60 -7.75 8.42
N TYR A 158 21.00 -7.25 7.36
CA TYR A 158 21.68 -6.69 6.21
C TYR A 158 20.98 -5.42 5.72
N GLU A 159 21.73 -4.33 5.61
CA GLU A 159 21.24 -3.07 5.03
C GLU A 159 21.33 -3.13 3.50
N LEU A 160 20.22 -2.81 2.83
CA LEU A 160 20.13 -2.74 1.37
C LEU A 160 19.44 -1.45 0.93
N THR A 161 19.68 -1.04 -0.31
CA THR A 161 18.96 0.07 -0.94
C THR A 161 18.40 -0.37 -2.28
N ASP A 162 17.10 -0.57 -2.36
CA ASP A 162 16.44 -1.08 -3.57
C ASP A 162 14.98 -0.63 -3.65
N ARG A 163 14.37 -0.76 -4.83
CA ARG A 163 12.95 -0.54 -5.06
C ARG A 163 12.17 -1.79 -4.64
N LEU A 164 10.98 -1.58 -4.09
CA LEU A 164 10.11 -2.67 -3.65
C LEU A 164 9.68 -3.63 -4.76
N ASN A 165 9.65 -3.18 -6.02
CA ASN A 165 9.28 -3.99 -7.18
C ASN A 165 10.46 -4.69 -7.87
N THR A 166 11.70 -4.44 -7.45
CA THR A 166 12.88 -5.16 -7.97
C THR A 166 12.82 -6.62 -7.54
N HIS A 167 13.25 -7.54 -8.42
CA HIS A 167 13.40 -8.95 -8.07
C HIS A 167 14.83 -9.24 -7.63
N VAL A 168 14.96 -10.02 -6.55
CA VAL A 168 16.24 -10.48 -6.01
C VAL A 168 16.23 -12.00 -5.85
N THR A 169 17.40 -12.62 -5.98
CA THR A 169 17.59 -14.04 -5.68
C THR A 169 18.07 -14.18 -4.25
N LEU A 170 17.24 -14.74 -3.38
CA LEU A 170 17.61 -15.10 -2.02
C LEU A 170 18.03 -16.57 -1.97
N LYS A 171 19.12 -16.87 -1.26
CA LYS A 171 19.57 -18.23 -1.00
C LYS A 171 20.03 -18.36 0.44
N VAL A 172 19.63 -19.44 1.09
CA VAL A 172 20.10 -19.78 2.45
C VAL A 172 20.77 -21.14 2.39
N LYS A 173 21.85 -21.29 3.14
CA LYS A 173 22.55 -22.55 3.37
C LYS A 173 22.82 -22.73 4.85
N ILE A 174 22.63 -23.95 5.33
CA ILE A 174 22.98 -24.40 6.67
C ILE A 174 23.99 -25.53 6.49
N VAL A 175 25.17 -25.37 7.07
CA VAL A 175 26.21 -26.39 7.02
C VAL A 175 26.73 -26.69 8.42
N GLU A 176 26.90 -27.97 8.75
CA GLU A 176 27.54 -28.38 10.00
C GLU A 176 29.04 -28.10 9.92
N LYS A 177 29.59 -27.43 10.94
CA LYS A 177 31.02 -27.20 11.06
C LYS A 177 31.66 -28.38 11.79
N ASN A 178 32.06 -29.37 11.01
CA ASN A 178 32.79 -30.53 11.52
C ASN A 178 34.31 -30.38 11.40
N TRP A 179 35.01 -30.74 12.48
CA TRP A 179 36.47 -30.66 12.61
C TRP A 179 37.24 -31.57 11.62
N LEU A 180 36.56 -32.52 10.99
CA LEU A 180 37.11 -33.51 10.05
C LEU A 180 36.92 -33.16 8.56
N SER A 181 36.68 -31.89 8.23
CA SER A 181 36.71 -31.30 6.86
C SER A 181 35.55 -31.61 5.90
N SER A 182 34.54 -32.39 6.29
CA SER A 182 33.26 -32.48 5.57
C SER A 182 32.23 -31.57 6.24
N TYR A 183 31.80 -30.54 5.54
CA TYR A 183 30.63 -29.75 5.93
C TYR A 183 29.37 -30.51 5.48
N ASP A 184 28.60 -31.04 6.43
CA ASP A 184 27.34 -31.71 6.11
C ASP A 184 26.26 -30.65 5.80
N ASP A 185 25.56 -30.80 4.67
CA ASP A 185 24.52 -29.87 4.21
C ASP A 185 23.21 -30.15 4.95
N ASN A 186 23.02 -29.42 6.04
CA ASN A 186 21.83 -29.45 6.89
C ASN A 186 20.66 -28.63 6.33
N GLY A 187 20.78 -28.10 5.11
CA GLY A 187 19.65 -27.55 4.40
C GLY A 187 20.00 -26.36 3.54
N GLN A 188 19.44 -26.36 2.34
CA GLN A 188 19.51 -25.21 1.45
C GLN A 188 18.16 -24.92 0.81
N GLY A 189 17.96 -23.64 0.48
CA GLY A 189 16.80 -23.16 -0.25
C GLY A 189 17.18 -21.93 -1.07
N SER A 190 16.50 -21.72 -2.19
CA SER A 190 16.65 -20.52 -2.99
C SER A 190 15.33 -20.13 -3.65
N ILE A 191 15.09 -18.83 -3.75
CA ILE A 191 13.88 -18.27 -4.34
C ILE A 191 14.21 -16.94 -5.03
N VAL A 192 13.50 -16.64 -6.11
CA VAL A 192 13.47 -15.32 -6.75
C VAL A 192 12.15 -14.65 -6.36
N VAL A 193 12.23 -13.51 -5.68
CA VAL A 193 11.05 -12.77 -5.18
C VAL A 193 11.25 -11.27 -5.37
N ARG A 194 10.17 -10.50 -5.28
CA ARG A 194 10.29 -9.04 -5.20
C ARG A 194 10.82 -8.64 -3.83
N VAL A 195 11.52 -7.52 -3.75
CA VAL A 195 12.02 -6.96 -2.48
C VAL A 195 10.88 -6.77 -1.47
N ALA A 196 9.70 -6.32 -1.90
CA ALA A 196 8.52 -6.20 -1.04
C ALA A 196 8.10 -7.53 -0.38
N ASP A 197 8.28 -8.64 -1.09
CA ASP A 197 7.86 -9.97 -0.65
C ASP A 197 8.91 -10.64 0.26
N LEU A 198 10.02 -9.94 0.59
CA LEU A 198 10.96 -10.39 1.62
C LEU A 198 10.41 -10.20 3.04
N ASP A 199 9.46 -9.28 3.22
CA ASP A 199 8.79 -9.13 4.52
C ASP A 199 7.86 -10.32 4.77
N ALA A 200 8.01 -10.95 5.95
CA ALA A 200 7.34 -12.20 6.31
C ALA A 200 7.62 -13.40 5.37
N LEU A 201 8.70 -13.36 4.57
CA LEU A 201 9.09 -14.48 3.72
C LEU A 201 9.47 -15.69 4.57
N THR A 202 8.91 -16.85 4.25
CA THR A 202 9.34 -18.14 4.79
C THR A 202 9.91 -19.00 3.66
N LEU A 203 11.18 -19.39 3.79
CA LEU A 203 11.89 -20.22 2.83
C LEU A 203 12.15 -21.60 3.40
N ASN A 204 11.61 -22.64 2.75
CA ASN A 204 11.92 -24.02 3.12
C ASN A 204 13.37 -24.35 2.74
N LEU A 205 14.07 -25.00 3.67
CA LEU A 205 15.45 -25.43 3.52
C LEU A 205 15.48 -26.95 3.66
N ARG A 206 16.02 -27.63 2.65
CA ARG A 206 16.06 -29.09 2.63
C ARG A 206 17.48 -29.58 2.40
N PRO A 207 17.92 -30.62 3.15
CA PRO A 207 19.19 -31.28 2.88
C PRO A 207 19.07 -32.09 1.57
N PRO A 208 20.19 -32.50 0.94
CA PRO A 208 20.17 -33.27 -0.32
C PRO A 208 19.32 -34.55 -0.27
N LYS A 209 19.23 -35.19 0.90
CA LYS A 209 18.45 -36.42 1.12
C LYS A 209 16.96 -36.16 1.41
N ASN A 210 16.53 -34.91 1.57
CA ASN A 210 15.15 -34.51 1.92
C ASN A 210 14.57 -35.20 3.17
N GLU A 211 15.39 -35.56 4.14
CA GLU A 211 14.96 -36.31 5.32
C GLU A 211 14.20 -35.46 6.35
N PHE A 212 14.44 -34.14 6.36
CA PHE A 212 13.69 -33.15 7.13
C PHE A 212 13.52 -31.86 6.31
N THR A 213 12.76 -30.89 6.84
CA THR A 213 12.65 -29.54 6.28
C THR A 213 12.80 -28.53 7.40
N ASN A 214 13.83 -27.69 7.30
CA ASN A 214 13.99 -26.50 8.12
C ASN A 214 13.32 -25.31 7.40
N LYS A 215 13.11 -24.19 8.09
CA LYS A 215 12.62 -22.96 7.46
C LYS A 215 13.44 -21.76 7.89
N ALA A 216 13.75 -20.87 6.95
CA ALA A 216 14.23 -19.54 7.26
C ALA A 216 13.09 -18.54 7.19
N VAL A 217 12.89 -17.78 8.26
CA VAL A 217 11.86 -16.74 8.34
C VAL A 217 12.54 -15.37 8.30
N PHE A 218 12.13 -14.54 7.34
CA PHE A 218 12.66 -13.21 7.12
C PHE A 218 11.66 -12.13 7.48
N ARG A 219 12.19 -10.96 7.82
CA ARG A 219 11.43 -9.71 7.99
C ARG A 219 12.18 -8.58 7.31
N LEU A 220 11.45 -7.56 6.86
CA LEU A 220 12.05 -6.40 6.21
C LEU A 220 11.63 -5.12 6.95
N GLU A 221 12.62 -4.39 7.46
CA GLU A 221 12.38 -3.06 8.04
C GLU A 221 12.68 -1.95 7.02
N GLY A 222 12.10 -0.77 7.24
CA GLY A 222 12.35 0.42 6.43
C GLY A 222 11.30 0.70 5.35
N ILE A 223 10.28 -0.17 5.21
CA ILE A 223 9.10 0.14 4.40
C ILE A 223 8.28 1.23 5.12
N PRO A 224 8.03 2.39 4.49
CA PRO A 224 7.19 3.43 5.08
C PRO A 224 5.78 2.90 5.34
N THR A 225 5.23 3.20 6.52
CA THR A 225 3.83 2.89 6.83
C THR A 225 2.91 3.65 5.88
N SER A 226 1.94 2.94 5.30
CA SER A 226 0.89 3.58 4.49
C SER A 226 0.12 4.58 5.35
N PRO A 227 0.00 5.86 4.93
CA PRO A 227 -0.87 6.83 5.61
C PRO A 227 -2.31 6.33 5.63
N HIS A 228 -3.04 6.71 6.68
CA HIS A 228 -4.46 6.41 6.79
C HIS A 228 -5.27 7.29 5.82
N LEU A 229 -6.18 6.66 5.09
CA LEU A 229 -7.20 7.33 4.29
C LEU A 229 -8.56 7.10 4.95
N PRO A 230 -9.16 8.12 5.57
CA PRO A 230 -10.42 8.00 6.28
C PRO A 230 -11.61 7.89 5.32
N ASP A 231 -12.78 7.53 5.83
CA ASP A 231 -14.00 7.70 5.06
C ASP A 231 -14.30 9.18 4.83
N TRP A 232 -15.11 9.48 3.82
CA TRP A 232 -15.44 10.87 3.48
C TRP A 232 -16.10 11.61 4.65
N GLY A 233 -15.46 12.69 5.10
CA GLY A 233 -15.95 13.61 6.12
C GLY A 233 -15.59 13.24 7.57
N GLU A 234 -14.79 12.19 7.77
CA GLU A 234 -14.21 11.84 9.08
C GLU A 234 -12.96 12.67 9.43
#